data_AF-A0A2M7KJ90-F1
#
_entry.id   AF-A0A2M7KJ90-F1
#
_cell.length_a   1.000
_cell.length_b   1.000
_cell.length_c   1.000
_cell.angle_alpha   90.00
_cell.angle_beta   90.00
_cell.angle_gamma   90.00
#
_symmetry.space_group_name_H-M   'P 1'
#
loop_
_entity.id
_entity.type
_entity.pdbx_description
1 polymer ?
#
loop_
_entity_poly.entity_id
_entity_poly.type
_entity_poly.pdbx_seq_one_letter_code
_entity_poly.pdbx_strand_id
1 'polypeptide(L)'
;MNGGDGPTMSPRRWMNVPFAPSLVVALACSCAQTAPGGVALPPEIEAALDRLKDAASDSPGFLSGGSMESYLRTNKPFMRPLLEYAKVSDDNPEMLAEYVLASQEAFARRFAPGSHLDDEVVARTTYDRGTAPEYGLTIEAYLLLQMAELRRSASFLRRVLTVLHEVVLAMSYLSEQRILHRQLVSPEEIERQKRGHGGMLPTSMGDQVVWYCEQFMTRQAVFSSGYLPETALAVIANYQRWRSGAVARAAPAGLLPVLHQHTIMSYVKALAEALPESEAGEGRGK
;
A
#
# COMPACT_ATOMS: atom_id res chain seq x y z
N MET A 1 2.72 66.01 9.96
CA MET A 1 3.54 66.19 11.18
C MET A 1 2.73 65.65 12.33
N ASN A 2 3.08 64.49 12.89
CA ASN A 2 2.59 64.06 14.19
C ASN A 2 3.84 63.71 14.99
N GLY A 3 4.27 64.67 15.82
CA GLY A 3 5.27 64.50 16.86
C GLY A 3 4.60 63.98 18.13
N GLY A 4 5.30 63.09 18.82
CA GLY A 4 4.90 62.59 20.13
C GLY A 4 5.28 63.53 21.26
N ASP A 5 4.69 63.24 22.41
CA ASP A 5 5.14 63.63 23.76
C ASP A 5 5.02 62.39 24.65
N GLY A 6 6.08 62.07 25.41
CA GLY A 6 6.11 61.04 26.46
C GLY A 6 5.50 61.54 27.79
N PRO A 7 5.99 61.17 29.00
CA PRO A 7 6.82 60.03 29.42
C PRO A 7 6.38 59.37 30.77
N THR A 8 7.12 58.31 31.20
CA THR A 8 7.39 57.85 32.60
C THR A 8 6.28 57.37 33.57
N MET A 9 6.38 56.11 34.04
CA MET A 9 6.74 55.73 35.45
C MET A 9 6.55 54.21 35.71
N SER A 10 7.57 53.58 36.28
CA SER A 10 7.53 52.28 37.00
C SER A 10 7.43 52.56 38.53
N PRO A 11 7.50 51.58 39.46
CA PRO A 11 6.88 50.26 39.65
C PRO A 11 6.18 50.18 41.06
N ARG A 12 5.74 48.98 41.51
CA ARG A 12 5.39 48.50 42.90
C ARG A 12 4.04 47.73 42.88
N ARG A 13 3.76 46.65 43.62
CA ARG A 13 4.47 45.76 44.57
C ARG A 13 3.52 44.57 44.85
N TRP A 14 4.08 43.34 44.89
CA TRP A 14 3.85 42.27 45.88
C TRP A 14 2.57 41.42 45.79
N MET A 15 2.75 40.12 45.54
CA MET A 15 2.52 39.05 46.55
C MET A 15 2.97 37.69 45.99
N ASN A 16 3.98 37.10 46.64
CA ASN A 16 4.19 35.64 46.67
C ASN A 16 3.28 35.08 47.76
N VAL A 17 2.32 34.18 47.45
CA VAL A 17 2.02 32.95 48.21
C VAL A 17 1.07 32.04 47.38
N PRO A 18 0.87 30.74 47.69
CA PRO A 18 1.18 29.63 46.79
C PRO A 18 -0.09 28.89 46.31
N PHE A 19 -0.11 28.38 45.08
CA PHE A 19 -1.13 27.40 44.72
C PHE A 19 -0.52 26.21 44.00
N ALA A 20 -0.92 25.06 44.52
CA ALA A 20 -0.45 23.72 44.27
C ALA A 20 -0.25 23.36 42.79
N PRO A 21 0.65 22.42 42.46
CA PRO A 21 0.63 21.76 41.17
C PRO A 21 -0.71 21.01 41.08
N SER A 22 -1.67 21.63 40.40
CA SER A 22 -2.94 21.01 40.10
C SER A 22 -2.63 19.91 39.12
N LEU A 23 -2.65 18.70 39.67
CA LEU A 23 -2.67 17.41 39.01
C LEU A 23 -3.85 17.39 38.03
N VAL A 24 -3.72 18.09 36.90
CA VAL A 24 -4.55 17.81 35.74
C VAL A 24 -3.95 16.54 35.16
N VAL A 25 -4.53 15.43 35.60
CA VAL A 25 -4.64 14.21 34.82
C VAL A 25 -5.31 14.61 33.51
N ALA A 26 -4.53 15.20 32.61
CA ALA A 26 -4.80 15.09 31.20
C ALA A 26 -4.53 13.62 30.94
N LEU A 27 -5.60 12.82 31.06
CA LEU A 27 -5.72 11.59 30.32
C LEU A 27 -5.26 11.97 28.91
N ALA A 28 -4.04 11.57 28.60
CA ALA A 28 -3.63 11.33 27.24
C ALA A 28 -4.62 10.28 26.76
N CYS A 29 -5.77 10.74 26.25
CA CYS A 29 -6.41 10.14 25.11
C CYS A 29 -5.35 10.19 24.01
N SER A 30 -4.37 9.29 24.12
CA SER A 30 -3.72 8.71 22.99
C SER A 30 -4.88 8.31 22.10
N CYS A 31 -5.09 9.08 21.04
CA CYS A 31 -5.87 8.62 19.92
C CYS A 31 -5.14 7.36 19.46
N ALA A 32 -5.50 6.22 20.06
CA ALA A 32 -5.40 4.96 19.40
C ALA A 32 -6.15 5.20 18.10
N GLN A 33 -5.39 5.50 17.04
CA GLN A 33 -5.82 5.34 15.68
C GLN A 33 -6.12 3.85 15.56
N THR A 34 -7.30 3.49 16.04
CA THR A 34 -7.87 2.19 15.77
C THR A 34 -7.92 2.13 14.26
N ALA A 35 -7.08 1.26 13.69
CA ALA A 35 -7.13 1.01 12.26
C ALA A 35 -8.61 0.73 11.90
N PRO A 36 -9.06 1.17 10.72
CA PRO A 36 -10.43 0.98 10.27
C PRO A 36 -10.72 -0.51 10.04
N GLY A 37 -10.91 -1.26 11.13
CA GLY A 37 -10.97 -2.72 11.17
C GLY A 37 -11.07 -3.30 12.59
N GLY A 38 -10.88 -2.50 13.64
CA GLY A 38 -11.10 -2.92 15.04
C GLY A 38 -10.01 -3.81 15.64
N VAL A 39 -8.97 -4.15 14.87
CA VAL A 39 -7.78 -4.86 15.35
C VAL A 39 -6.72 -3.85 15.78
N ALA A 40 -6.32 -3.90 17.04
CA ALA A 40 -5.23 -3.09 17.57
C ALA A 40 -3.93 -3.91 17.53
N LEU A 41 -2.89 -3.37 16.91
CA LEU A 41 -1.58 -3.98 16.93
C LEU A 41 -0.81 -3.53 18.19
N PRO A 42 0.17 -4.30 18.67
CA PRO A 42 1.06 -3.81 19.70
C PRO A 42 1.74 -2.50 19.23
N PRO A 43 1.91 -1.47 20.08
CA PRO A 43 2.45 -0.17 19.67
C PRO A 43 3.82 -0.26 18.98
N GLU A 44 4.64 -1.24 19.37
CA GLU A 44 5.94 -1.50 18.76
C GLU A 44 5.83 -1.97 17.31
N ILE A 45 4.78 -2.74 16.99
CA ILE A 45 4.48 -3.26 15.66
C ILE A 45 3.84 -2.18 14.80
N GLU A 46 2.95 -1.35 15.35
CA GLU A 46 2.43 -0.16 14.66
C GLU A 46 3.58 0.78 14.27
N ALA A 47 4.46 1.10 15.22
CA ALA A 47 5.63 1.93 14.95
C ALA A 47 6.64 1.28 13.97
N ALA A 48 6.68 -0.05 13.88
CA ALA A 48 7.49 -0.75 12.88
C ALA A 48 6.86 -0.67 11.48
N LEU A 49 5.53 -0.75 11.39
CA LEU A 49 4.77 -0.59 10.15
C LEU A 49 4.91 0.84 9.63
N ASP A 50 4.76 1.85 10.49
CA ASP A 50 4.97 3.25 10.10
C ASP A 50 6.38 3.50 9.57
N ARG A 51 7.40 2.95 10.25
CA ARG A 51 8.79 3.02 9.78
C ARG A 51 9.01 2.35 8.43
N LEU A 52 8.32 1.24 8.16
CA LEU A 52 8.38 0.59 6.85
C LEU A 52 7.76 1.46 5.76
N LYS A 53 6.59 2.05 6.05
CA LYS A 53 5.91 2.97 5.13
C LYS A 53 6.78 4.20 4.86
N ASP A 54 7.45 4.71 5.89
CA ASP A 54 8.40 5.80 5.80
C ASP A 54 9.62 5.49 4.94
N ALA A 55 10.23 4.32 5.13
CA ALA A 55 11.33 3.90 4.27
C ALA A 55 10.90 3.67 2.80
N ALA A 56 9.64 3.30 2.60
CA ALA A 56 9.05 3.05 1.29
C ALA A 56 8.54 4.31 0.57
N SER A 57 8.62 5.48 1.20
CA SER A 57 8.08 6.73 0.64
C SER A 57 8.75 7.17 -0.66
N ASP A 58 10.05 6.91 -0.76
CA ASP A 58 10.90 7.40 -1.84
C ASP A 58 10.98 6.36 -2.97
N SER A 59 9.85 5.70 -3.25
CA SER A 59 9.77 4.64 -4.24
C SER A 59 10.16 5.19 -5.63
N PRO A 60 11.19 4.63 -6.30
CA PRO A 60 11.71 5.18 -7.56
C PRO A 60 10.78 4.94 -8.77
N GLY A 61 9.54 4.52 -8.56
CA GLY A 61 8.66 4.00 -9.61
C GLY A 61 9.06 2.59 -10.06
N PHE A 62 8.15 1.90 -10.77
CA PHE A 62 8.47 0.60 -11.34
C PHE A 62 9.31 0.78 -12.62
N LEU A 63 10.62 0.55 -12.52
CA LEU A 63 11.58 0.70 -13.61
C LEU A 63 12.01 -0.65 -14.21
N SER A 64 12.25 -1.65 -13.35
CA SER A 64 12.64 -3.01 -13.75
C SER A 64 12.51 -4.01 -12.59
N GLY A 65 12.52 -5.32 -12.90
CA GLY A 65 12.55 -6.38 -11.88
C GLY A 65 13.79 -6.28 -10.97
N GLY A 66 14.97 -5.97 -11.50
CA GLY A 66 16.18 -5.77 -10.71
C GLY A 66 16.10 -4.56 -9.76
N SER A 67 15.43 -3.49 -10.20
CA SER A 67 15.13 -2.33 -9.34
C SER A 67 14.19 -2.71 -8.20
N MET A 68 13.18 -3.54 -8.46
CA MET A 68 12.26 -4.03 -7.43
C MET A 68 12.94 -4.94 -6.41
N GLU A 69 13.82 -5.84 -6.86
CA GLU A 69 14.61 -6.68 -5.96
C GLU A 69 15.54 -5.84 -5.08
N SER A 70 16.17 -4.81 -5.64
CA SER A 70 16.99 -3.86 -4.90
C SER A 70 16.15 -3.08 -3.87
N TYR A 71 14.97 -2.60 -4.28
CA TYR A 71 14.02 -1.91 -3.41
C TYR A 71 13.57 -2.77 -2.23
N LEU A 72 13.22 -4.04 -2.47
CA LEU A 72 12.90 -4.99 -1.40
C LEU A 72 14.10 -5.25 -0.48
N ARG A 73 15.31 -5.35 -1.04
CA ARG A 73 16.53 -5.55 -0.26
C ARG A 73 16.80 -4.38 0.69
N THR A 74 16.63 -3.16 0.20
CA THR A 74 16.78 -1.93 1.00
C THR A 74 15.74 -1.86 2.13
N ASN A 75 14.50 -2.28 1.87
CA ASN A 75 13.41 -2.24 2.85
C ASN A 75 13.36 -3.46 3.80
N LYS A 76 14.13 -4.51 3.52
CA LYS A 76 14.16 -5.75 4.32
C LYS A 76 14.41 -5.54 5.82
N PRO A 77 15.31 -4.64 6.27
CA PRO A 77 15.52 -4.38 7.70
C PRO A 77 14.27 -3.86 8.42
N PHE A 78 13.45 -3.06 7.73
CA PHE A 78 12.21 -2.49 8.28
C PHE A 78 11.06 -3.52 8.29
N MET A 79 11.05 -4.45 7.33
CA MET A 79 10.09 -5.56 7.30
C MET A 79 10.33 -6.62 8.37
N ARG A 80 11.61 -6.87 8.72
CA ARG A 80 12.01 -7.94 9.64
C ARG A 80 11.20 -7.97 10.96
N PRO A 81 11.05 -6.88 11.73
CA PRO A 81 10.28 -6.93 12.98
C PRO A 81 8.82 -7.37 12.77
N LEU A 82 8.19 -6.97 11.67
CA LEU A 82 6.82 -7.36 11.32
C LEU A 82 6.73 -8.86 11.01
N LEU A 83 7.69 -9.37 10.23
CA LEU A 83 7.76 -10.80 9.88
C LEU A 83 8.15 -11.68 11.07
N GLU A 84 8.95 -11.17 12.02
CA GLU A 84 9.27 -11.88 13.25
C GLU A 84 8.05 -11.94 14.18
N TYR A 85 7.34 -10.83 14.36
CA TYR A 85 6.07 -10.80 15.09
C TYR A 85 5.06 -11.81 14.52
N ALA A 86 4.89 -11.82 13.20
CA ALA A 86 3.97 -12.75 12.52
C ALA A 86 4.32 -14.23 12.79
N LYS A 87 5.58 -14.57 13.06
CA LYS A 87 6.00 -15.96 13.33
C LYS A 87 5.84 -16.41 14.78
N VAL A 88 5.57 -15.48 15.69
CA VAL A 88 5.49 -15.78 17.13
C VAL A 88 4.25 -16.61 17.49
N SER A 89 3.15 -16.42 16.75
CA SER A 89 1.87 -17.10 16.99
C SER A 89 1.11 -17.26 15.66
N ASP A 90 0.29 -18.29 15.54
CA ASP A 90 -0.52 -18.57 14.35
C ASP A 90 -1.56 -17.46 14.05
N ASP A 91 -1.98 -16.71 15.08
CA ASP A 91 -2.95 -15.61 14.96
C ASP A 91 -2.31 -14.28 14.50
N ASN A 92 -0.99 -14.10 14.74
CA ASN A 92 -0.31 -12.82 14.49
C ASN A 92 -0.26 -12.41 13.00
N PRO A 93 -0.07 -13.32 12.02
CA PRO A 93 -0.11 -12.97 10.59
C PRO A 93 -1.46 -12.39 10.19
N GLU A 94 -2.54 -12.95 10.73
CA GLU A 94 -3.90 -12.53 10.43
C GLU A 94 -4.18 -11.17 11.07
N MET A 95 -3.82 -10.97 12.34
CA MET A 95 -3.94 -9.65 13.01
C MET A 95 -3.18 -8.55 12.27
N LEU A 96 -1.92 -8.80 11.90
CA LEU A 96 -1.10 -7.84 11.15
C LEU A 96 -1.71 -7.56 9.77
N ALA A 97 -2.21 -8.59 9.11
CA ALA A 97 -2.83 -8.40 7.81
C ALA A 97 -4.18 -7.71 7.85
N GLU A 98 -5.04 -7.95 8.85
CA GLU A 98 -6.31 -7.22 9.00
C GLU A 98 -6.06 -5.72 9.15
N TYR A 99 -5.04 -5.35 9.93
CA TYR A 99 -4.63 -3.96 10.08
C TYR A 99 -4.19 -3.34 8.74
N VAL A 100 -3.44 -4.08 7.92
CA VAL A 100 -2.96 -3.61 6.61
C VAL A 100 -4.05 -3.69 5.53
N LEU A 101 -4.95 -4.66 5.57
CA LEU A 101 -6.08 -4.77 4.65
C LEU A 101 -7.03 -3.60 4.80
N ALA A 102 -7.24 -3.12 6.02
CA ALA A 102 -8.05 -1.94 6.30
C ALA A 102 -7.62 -0.69 5.49
N SER A 103 -6.32 -0.41 5.39
CA SER A 103 -5.80 0.72 4.58
C SER A 103 -6.02 0.48 3.09
N GLN A 104 -5.74 -0.72 2.61
CA GLN A 104 -5.87 -1.11 1.20
C GLN A 104 -7.34 -1.09 0.73
N GLU A 105 -8.26 -1.62 1.54
CA GLU A 105 -9.71 -1.61 1.29
C GLU A 105 -10.26 -0.17 1.33
N ALA A 106 -9.78 0.67 2.23
CA ALA A 106 -10.15 2.09 2.25
C ALA A 106 -9.70 2.82 0.98
N PHE A 107 -8.48 2.55 0.50
CA PHE A 107 -7.98 3.08 -0.77
C PHE A 107 -8.81 2.57 -1.95
N ALA A 108 -8.99 1.25 -2.07
CA ALA A 108 -9.73 0.63 -3.16
C ALA A 108 -11.16 1.18 -3.28
N ARG A 109 -11.86 1.35 -2.15
CA ARG A 109 -13.20 1.93 -2.11
C ARG A 109 -13.21 3.40 -2.53
N ARG A 110 -12.26 4.20 -2.03
CA ARG A 110 -12.18 5.64 -2.34
C ARG A 110 -11.97 5.89 -3.84
N PHE A 111 -11.15 5.07 -4.48
CA PHE A 111 -10.71 5.25 -5.86
C PHE A 111 -11.30 4.21 -6.82
N ALA A 112 -12.41 3.57 -6.45
CA ALA A 112 -13.07 2.60 -7.30
C ALA A 112 -13.51 3.24 -8.63
N PRO A 113 -13.42 2.51 -9.77
CA PRO A 113 -13.91 3.02 -11.04
C PRO A 113 -15.34 3.54 -10.95
N GLY A 114 -15.56 4.77 -11.43
CA GLY A 114 -16.85 5.45 -11.35
C GLY A 114 -17.10 6.23 -10.06
N SER A 115 -16.16 6.25 -9.11
CA SER A 115 -16.22 7.16 -7.97
C SER A 115 -15.99 8.61 -8.43
N HIS A 116 -16.66 9.56 -7.77
CA HIS A 116 -16.39 10.98 -7.99
C HIS A 116 -15.05 11.34 -7.35
N LEU A 117 -14.09 11.79 -8.16
CA LEU A 117 -12.80 12.27 -7.69
C LEU A 117 -12.76 13.79 -7.80
N ASP A 118 -12.50 14.47 -6.68
CA ASP A 118 -12.40 15.93 -6.67
C ASP A 118 -11.12 16.40 -7.40
N ASP A 119 -11.17 17.57 -8.02
CA ASP A 119 -10.05 18.13 -8.82
C ASP A 119 -8.74 18.21 -8.02
N GLU A 120 -8.81 18.48 -6.71
CA GLU A 120 -7.64 18.51 -5.84
C GLU A 120 -6.94 17.15 -5.79
N VAL A 121 -7.70 16.06 -5.75
CA VAL A 121 -7.18 14.69 -5.70
C VAL A 121 -6.54 14.31 -7.04
N VAL A 122 -7.16 14.71 -8.14
CA VAL A 122 -6.68 14.42 -9.50
C VAL A 122 -5.47 15.30 -9.87
N ALA A 123 -5.40 16.54 -9.39
CA ALA A 123 -4.32 17.48 -9.66
C ALA A 123 -3.02 17.18 -8.89
N ARG A 124 -3.11 16.49 -7.74
CA ARG A 124 -1.93 16.13 -6.92
C ARG A 124 -0.95 15.25 -7.71
N THR A 125 0.35 15.55 -7.60
CA THR A 125 1.44 14.72 -8.14
C THR A 125 1.96 13.71 -7.11
N THR A 126 1.89 14.09 -5.84
CA THR A 126 2.25 13.29 -4.67
C THR A 126 1.07 13.33 -3.71
N TYR A 127 0.72 12.17 -3.16
CA TYR A 127 -0.32 12.06 -2.15
C TYR A 127 0.32 12.27 -0.78
N ASP A 128 -0.07 13.33 -0.07
CA ASP A 128 0.59 13.82 1.15
C ASP A 128 0.70 12.79 2.26
N ARG A 129 1.78 12.92 3.06
CA ARG A 129 2.12 12.14 4.28
C ARG A 129 1.10 12.29 5.43
N GLY A 130 0.09 13.13 5.29
CA GLY A 130 -0.86 13.45 6.36
C GLY A 130 -2.18 12.72 6.21
N THR A 131 -2.33 11.61 6.94
CA THR A 131 -3.58 10.84 7.19
C THR A 131 -4.12 9.91 6.10
N ALA A 132 -3.35 9.59 5.05
CA ALA A 132 -3.87 8.89 3.87
C ALA A 132 -3.62 7.36 3.83
N PRO A 133 -4.58 6.57 3.31
CA PRO A 133 -4.40 5.17 2.93
C PRO A 133 -3.50 4.99 1.70
N GLU A 134 -2.96 6.07 1.13
CA GLU A 134 -2.23 6.08 -0.16
C GLU A 134 -0.72 5.78 -0.02
N TYR A 135 -0.19 5.91 1.19
CA TYR A 135 1.23 5.85 1.50
C TYR A 135 1.70 4.45 1.87
N GLY A 136 2.77 3.98 1.24
CA GLY A 136 3.33 2.64 1.50
C GLY A 136 2.46 1.49 0.95
N LEU A 137 1.39 1.78 0.19
CA LEU A 137 0.46 0.77 -0.34
C LEU A 137 1.16 -0.36 -1.08
N THR A 138 2.21 -0.04 -1.85
CA THR A 138 2.94 -1.04 -2.63
C THR A 138 3.74 -1.98 -1.72
N ILE A 139 4.47 -1.47 -0.73
CA ILE A 139 5.25 -2.31 0.19
C ILE A 139 4.33 -3.08 1.16
N GLU A 140 3.19 -2.49 1.52
CA GLU A 140 2.11 -3.14 2.27
C GLU A 140 1.53 -4.33 1.48
N ALA A 141 1.35 -4.21 0.15
CA ALA A 141 0.91 -5.32 -0.69
C ALA A 141 1.89 -6.50 -0.66
N TYR A 142 3.20 -6.22 -0.69
CA TYR A 142 4.21 -7.27 -0.51
C TYR A 142 4.11 -7.90 0.88
N LEU A 143 3.94 -7.09 1.93
CA LEU A 143 3.77 -7.58 3.30
C LEU A 143 2.53 -8.48 3.44
N LEU A 144 1.39 -8.11 2.84
CA LEU A 144 0.17 -8.93 2.82
C LEU A 144 0.39 -10.30 2.17
N LEU A 145 1.08 -10.34 1.03
CA LEU A 145 1.42 -11.61 0.38
C LEU A 145 2.35 -12.46 1.26
N GLN A 146 3.28 -11.85 2.00
CA GLN A 146 4.08 -12.57 2.99
C GLN A 146 3.23 -13.11 4.15
N MET A 147 2.25 -12.35 4.65
CA MET A 147 1.33 -12.82 5.70
C MET A 147 0.49 -14.00 5.21
N ALA A 148 0.02 -13.95 3.95
CA ALA A 148 -0.74 -15.04 3.35
C ALA A 148 0.10 -16.33 3.21
N GLU A 149 1.37 -16.19 2.82
CA GLU A 149 2.30 -17.32 2.76
C GLU A 149 2.56 -17.92 4.15
N LEU A 150 2.69 -17.11 5.20
CA LEU A 150 2.88 -17.58 6.57
C LEU A 150 1.62 -18.26 7.12
N ARG A 151 0.44 -17.67 6.91
CA ARG A 151 -0.85 -18.17 7.42
C ARG A 151 -1.26 -19.48 6.77
N ARG A 152 -0.86 -19.73 5.51
CA ARG A 152 -1.20 -20.93 4.72
C ARG A 152 -2.70 -21.23 4.69
N SER A 153 -3.53 -20.18 4.59
CA SER A 153 -4.98 -20.30 4.45
C SER A 153 -5.42 -19.84 3.06
N ALA A 154 -6.21 -20.68 2.39
CA ALA A 154 -6.72 -20.41 1.05
C ALA A 154 -7.79 -19.30 1.05
N SER A 155 -8.67 -19.28 2.06
CA SER A 155 -9.69 -18.24 2.24
C SER A 155 -9.07 -16.89 2.58
N PHE A 156 -8.03 -16.88 3.41
CA PHE A 156 -7.26 -15.69 3.71
C PHE A 156 -6.52 -15.16 2.47
N LEU A 157 -5.88 -16.04 1.70
CA LEU A 157 -5.24 -15.67 0.44
C LEU A 157 -6.25 -15.10 -0.57
N ARG A 158 -7.46 -15.67 -0.67
CA ARG A 158 -8.55 -15.13 -1.51
C ARG A 158 -8.81 -13.68 -1.19
N ARG A 159 -8.99 -13.36 0.10
CA ARG A 159 -9.25 -11.99 0.55
C ARG A 159 -8.11 -11.05 0.17
N VAL A 160 -6.86 -11.44 0.46
CA VAL A 160 -5.68 -10.65 0.09
C VAL A 160 -5.63 -10.38 -1.41
N LEU A 161 -5.75 -11.41 -2.26
CA LEU A 161 -5.68 -11.24 -3.71
C LEU A 161 -6.84 -10.41 -4.28
N THR A 162 -8.03 -10.53 -3.70
CA THR A 162 -9.20 -9.72 -4.08
C THR A 162 -8.94 -8.24 -3.82
N VAL A 163 -8.51 -7.89 -2.61
CA VAL A 163 -8.20 -6.50 -2.24
C VAL A 163 -7.06 -5.95 -3.10
N LEU A 164 -5.98 -6.71 -3.31
CA LEU A 164 -4.87 -6.26 -4.17
C LEU A 164 -5.31 -6.02 -5.62
N HIS A 165 -6.22 -6.84 -6.14
CA HIS A 165 -6.81 -6.63 -7.46
C HIS A 165 -7.62 -5.33 -7.52
N GLU A 166 -8.48 -5.07 -6.52
CA GLU A 166 -9.25 -3.83 -6.43
C GLU A 166 -8.36 -2.59 -6.28
N VAL A 167 -7.27 -2.68 -5.50
CA VAL A 167 -6.27 -1.61 -5.37
C VAL A 167 -5.62 -1.30 -6.72
N VAL A 168 -5.25 -2.31 -7.51
CA VAL A 168 -4.67 -2.08 -8.85
C VAL A 168 -5.68 -1.45 -9.79
N LEU A 169 -6.95 -1.85 -9.75
CA LEU A 169 -8.01 -1.20 -10.51
C LEU A 169 -8.17 0.27 -10.11
N ALA A 170 -8.19 0.54 -8.80
CA ALA A 170 -8.26 1.88 -8.26
C ALA A 170 -7.08 2.77 -8.68
N MET A 171 -5.85 2.24 -8.61
CA MET A 171 -4.65 2.94 -9.08
C MET A 171 -4.70 3.20 -10.59
N SER A 172 -5.23 2.28 -11.37
CA SER A 172 -5.38 2.41 -12.82
C SER A 172 -6.39 3.51 -13.17
N TYR A 173 -7.55 3.50 -12.52
CA TYR A 173 -8.58 4.52 -12.67
C TYR A 173 -8.06 5.90 -12.28
N LEU A 174 -7.38 6.01 -11.13
CA LEU A 174 -6.77 7.26 -10.68
C LEU A 174 -5.73 7.80 -11.67
N SER A 175 -4.92 6.90 -12.26
CA SER A 175 -3.96 7.26 -13.30
C SER A 175 -4.66 7.78 -14.57
N GLU A 176 -5.75 7.13 -14.98
CA GLU A 176 -6.57 7.57 -16.12
C GLU A 176 -7.16 8.96 -15.87
N GLN A 177 -7.79 9.19 -14.71
CA GLN A 177 -8.35 10.49 -14.35
C GLN A 177 -7.28 11.59 -14.33
N ARG A 178 -6.07 11.28 -13.81
CA ARG A 178 -4.92 12.18 -13.86
C ARG A 178 -4.49 12.52 -15.28
N ILE A 179 -4.46 11.55 -16.18
CA ILE A 179 -4.11 11.77 -17.59
C ILE A 179 -5.15 12.67 -18.25
N LEU A 180 -6.44 12.37 -18.07
CA LEU A 180 -7.54 13.17 -18.62
C LEU A 180 -7.50 14.61 -18.12
N HIS A 181 -7.28 14.80 -16.81
CA HIS A 181 -7.10 16.13 -16.23
C HIS A 181 -5.85 16.83 -16.77
N ARG A 182 -4.74 16.11 -16.97
CA ARG A 182 -3.50 16.67 -17.53
C ARG A 182 -3.59 17.02 -19.01
N GLN A 183 -4.50 16.43 -19.78
CA GLN A 183 -4.75 16.83 -21.16
C GLN A 183 -5.39 18.24 -21.27
N LEU A 184 -5.85 18.81 -20.15
CA LEU A 184 -6.19 20.24 -20.03
C LEU A 184 -4.95 21.13 -19.77
N VAL A 185 -3.75 20.55 -19.67
CA VAL A 185 -2.47 21.22 -19.44
C VAL A 185 -1.66 21.24 -20.74
N SER A 186 -0.90 22.31 -20.99
CA SER A 186 -0.21 22.48 -22.27
C SER A 186 0.80 21.35 -22.55
N PRO A 187 0.99 20.94 -23.82
CA PRO A 187 1.97 19.92 -24.22
C PRO A 187 3.40 20.18 -23.71
N GLU A 188 3.76 21.45 -23.51
CA GLU A 188 5.06 21.90 -23.01
C GLU A 188 5.30 21.53 -21.53
N GLU A 189 4.25 21.52 -20.72
CA GLU A 189 4.29 21.13 -19.31
C GLU A 189 4.49 19.60 -19.19
N ILE A 190 3.84 18.83 -20.07
CA ILE A 190 4.00 17.37 -20.19
C ILE A 190 5.44 17.02 -20.61
N GLU A 191 5.99 17.74 -21.59
CA GLU A 191 7.38 17.62 -22.02
C GLU A 191 8.38 17.95 -20.91
N ARG A 192 8.12 19.00 -20.13
CA ARG A 192 8.94 19.37 -18.97
C ARG A 192 8.94 18.27 -17.92
N GLN A 193 7.77 17.71 -17.60
CA GLN A 193 7.63 16.60 -16.66
C GLN A 193 8.34 15.34 -17.17
N LYS A 194 8.17 14.98 -18.45
CA LYS A 194 8.90 13.85 -19.08
C LYS A 194 10.41 14.04 -18.98
N ARG A 195 10.94 15.23 -19.27
CA ARG A 195 12.38 15.52 -19.16
C ARG A 195 12.88 15.45 -17.71
N GLY A 196 12.09 15.89 -16.73
CA GLY A 196 12.42 15.76 -15.31
C GLY A 196 12.46 14.32 -14.79
N HIS A 197 11.73 13.40 -15.43
CA HIS A 197 11.60 11.99 -15.03
C HIS A 197 12.30 11.01 -16.01
N GLY A 198 13.21 11.50 -16.87
CA GLY A 198 13.99 10.63 -17.77
C GLY A 198 13.21 10.06 -18.97
N GLY A 199 12.15 10.72 -19.41
CA GLY A 199 11.39 10.41 -20.63
C GLY A 199 10.25 9.40 -20.44
N MET A 200 10.16 8.74 -19.29
CA MET A 200 9.04 7.88 -18.94
C MET A 200 7.93 8.70 -18.27
N LEU A 201 6.68 8.54 -18.75
CA LEU A 201 5.52 8.83 -17.91
C LEU A 201 5.64 7.92 -16.67
N PRO A 202 5.32 8.40 -15.45
CA PRO A 202 5.41 7.58 -14.24
C PRO A 202 4.56 6.32 -14.43
N THR A 203 5.24 5.20 -14.66
CA THR A 203 4.68 3.86 -14.71
C THR A 203 3.98 3.60 -13.38
N SER A 204 2.75 3.10 -13.49
CA SER A 204 1.67 3.35 -12.53
C SER A 204 2.00 2.79 -11.15
N MET A 205 1.48 3.40 -10.07
CA MET A 205 1.61 2.83 -8.72
C MET A 205 1.14 1.36 -8.64
N GLY A 206 0.25 0.93 -9.55
CA GLY A 206 -0.22 -0.45 -9.66
C GLY A 206 0.84 -1.45 -10.13
N ASP A 207 1.88 -1.00 -10.85
CA ASP A 207 2.86 -1.89 -11.47
C ASP A 207 3.69 -2.67 -10.44
N GLN A 208 3.96 -2.05 -9.28
CA GLN A 208 4.66 -2.72 -8.18
C GLN A 208 3.80 -3.81 -7.55
N VAL A 209 2.51 -3.52 -7.31
CA VAL A 209 1.55 -4.50 -6.77
C VAL A 209 1.40 -5.67 -7.73
N VAL A 210 1.28 -5.40 -9.03
CA VAL A 210 1.23 -6.41 -10.09
C VAL A 210 2.48 -7.28 -10.06
N TRP A 211 3.67 -6.67 -9.96
CA TRP A 211 4.93 -7.40 -9.88
C TRP A 211 4.99 -8.31 -8.64
N TYR A 212 4.58 -7.82 -7.46
CA TYR A 212 4.53 -8.65 -6.26
C TYR A 212 3.59 -9.84 -6.42
N CYS A 213 2.41 -9.65 -7.02
CA CYS A 213 1.47 -10.73 -7.31
C CYS A 213 2.04 -11.74 -8.31
N GLU A 214 2.72 -11.28 -9.36
CA GLU A 214 3.40 -12.16 -10.33
C GLU A 214 4.52 -12.98 -9.67
N GLN A 215 5.34 -12.36 -8.81
CA GLN A 215 6.38 -13.09 -8.08
C GLN A 215 5.76 -14.13 -7.14
N PHE A 216 4.67 -13.78 -6.46
CA PHE A 216 3.91 -14.72 -5.63
C PHE A 216 3.43 -15.93 -6.45
N MET A 217 2.72 -15.71 -7.56
CA MET A 217 2.23 -16.80 -8.42
C MET A 217 3.38 -17.66 -8.98
N THR A 218 4.51 -17.03 -9.33
CA THR A 218 5.70 -17.75 -9.79
C THR A 218 6.32 -18.61 -8.70
N ARG A 219 6.40 -18.10 -7.46
CA ARG A 219 6.88 -18.89 -6.32
C ARG A 219 5.95 -20.05 -6.01
N GLN A 220 4.63 -19.86 -6.02
CA GLN A 220 3.68 -20.95 -5.79
C GLN A 220 3.76 -22.05 -6.86
N ALA A 221 4.11 -21.70 -8.10
CA ALA A 221 4.34 -22.68 -9.17
C ALA A 221 5.57 -23.58 -8.93
N VAL A 222 6.61 -23.03 -8.30
CA VAL A 222 7.89 -23.72 -8.05
C VAL A 222 7.87 -24.45 -6.71
N PHE A 223 7.31 -23.81 -5.68
CA PHE A 223 7.30 -24.25 -4.29
C PHE A 223 5.86 -24.37 -3.81
N SER A 224 5.11 -25.35 -4.36
CA SER A 224 3.71 -25.57 -3.98
C SER A 224 3.59 -25.73 -2.47
N SER A 225 2.72 -24.93 -1.88
CA SER A 225 2.58 -24.76 -0.44
C SER A 225 1.53 -25.70 0.17
N GLY A 226 0.94 -26.60 -0.62
CA GLY A 226 0.04 -27.68 -0.19
C GLY A 226 -1.32 -27.24 0.37
N TYR A 227 -1.52 -25.95 0.64
CA TYR A 227 -2.80 -25.39 1.12
C TYR A 227 -3.71 -24.89 -0.02
N LEU A 228 -3.19 -24.86 -1.26
CA LEU A 228 -3.93 -24.41 -2.42
C LEU A 228 -4.74 -25.57 -3.03
N PRO A 229 -6.04 -25.37 -3.32
CA PRO A 229 -6.85 -26.37 -4.01
C PRO A 229 -6.37 -26.59 -5.46
N GLU A 230 -6.73 -27.74 -6.05
CA GLU A 230 -6.35 -28.09 -7.42
C GLU A 230 -6.79 -27.06 -8.47
N THR A 231 -7.95 -26.43 -8.26
CA THR A 231 -8.47 -25.34 -9.11
C THR A 231 -7.52 -24.14 -9.14
N ALA A 232 -7.02 -23.71 -7.97
CA ALA A 232 -6.06 -22.62 -7.85
C ALA A 232 -4.70 -22.98 -8.49
N LEU A 233 -4.24 -24.22 -8.28
CA LEU A 233 -3.02 -24.72 -8.91
C LEU A 233 -3.12 -24.76 -10.45
N ALA A 234 -4.30 -25.10 -10.99
CA ALA A 234 -4.54 -25.08 -12.42
C ALA A 234 -4.44 -23.65 -13.01
N VAL A 235 -4.94 -22.64 -12.31
CA VAL A 235 -4.79 -21.23 -12.70
C VAL A 235 -3.31 -20.84 -12.74
N ILE A 236 -2.53 -21.18 -11.70
CA ILE A 236 -1.10 -20.91 -11.64
C ILE A 236 -0.35 -21.62 -12.79
N ALA A 237 -0.69 -22.86 -13.09
CA ALA A 237 -0.10 -23.61 -14.20
C ALA A 237 -0.44 -22.99 -15.58
N ASN A 238 -1.68 -22.49 -15.76
CA ASN A 238 -2.07 -21.76 -16.96
C ASN A 238 -1.28 -20.46 -17.11
N TYR A 239 -1.12 -19.71 -16.03
CA TYR A 239 -0.30 -18.52 -16.00
C TYR A 239 1.16 -18.82 -16.41
N GLN A 240 1.78 -19.88 -15.88
CA GLN A 240 3.16 -20.26 -16.26
C GLN A 240 3.29 -20.66 -17.75
N ARG A 241 2.29 -21.35 -18.30
CA ARG A 241 2.24 -21.66 -19.74
C ARG A 241 2.15 -20.40 -20.59
N TRP A 242 1.30 -19.45 -20.21
CA TRP A 242 1.23 -18.15 -20.87
C TRP A 242 2.56 -17.41 -20.75
N ARG A 243 3.13 -17.32 -19.55
CA ARG A 243 4.37 -16.59 -19.25
C ARG A 243 5.55 -17.14 -20.07
N SER A 244 5.75 -18.45 -20.08
CA SER A 244 6.80 -19.09 -20.89
C SER A 244 6.62 -18.82 -22.39
N GLY A 245 5.38 -18.87 -22.88
CA GLY A 245 5.07 -18.52 -24.27
C GLY A 245 5.24 -17.03 -24.60
N ALA A 246 4.96 -16.13 -23.66
CA ALA A 246 5.12 -14.69 -23.81
C ALA A 246 6.60 -14.28 -23.78
N VAL A 247 7.38 -14.84 -22.86
CA VAL A 247 8.84 -14.64 -22.77
C VAL A 247 9.54 -15.16 -24.03
N ALA A 248 9.07 -16.26 -24.62
CA ALA A 248 9.61 -16.80 -25.87
C ALA A 248 9.28 -15.97 -27.13
N ARG A 249 8.25 -15.11 -27.07
CA ARG A 249 7.75 -14.34 -28.22
C ARG A 249 8.03 -12.84 -28.16
N ALA A 250 8.95 -12.37 -27.31
CA ALA A 250 9.21 -10.95 -27.08
C ALA A 250 9.23 -10.12 -28.39
N ALA A 251 8.08 -9.52 -28.70
CA ALA A 251 7.84 -8.65 -29.84
C ALA A 251 8.39 -7.25 -29.52
N PRO A 252 8.72 -6.42 -30.53
CA PRO A 252 9.42 -5.16 -30.31
C PRO A 252 8.63 -4.20 -29.41
N ALA A 253 9.40 -3.45 -28.62
CA ALA A 253 8.99 -2.60 -27.52
C ALA A 253 7.89 -1.58 -27.86
N GLY A 254 6.89 -1.45 -26.98
CA GLY A 254 5.99 -0.30 -26.94
C GLY A 254 4.55 -0.58 -26.48
N LEU A 255 3.95 -1.69 -26.92
CA LEU A 255 2.54 -2.04 -26.63
C LEU A 255 2.35 -3.16 -25.61
N LEU A 256 3.45 -3.78 -25.17
CA LEU A 256 3.46 -4.94 -24.27
C LEU A 256 3.18 -4.63 -22.79
N PRO A 257 3.60 -3.50 -22.18
CA PRO A 257 3.50 -3.34 -20.72
C PRO A 257 2.07 -3.33 -20.17
N VAL A 258 1.15 -2.62 -20.84
CA VAL A 258 -0.26 -2.49 -20.40
C VAL A 258 -1.02 -3.82 -20.56
N LEU A 259 -0.83 -4.50 -21.70
CA LEU A 259 -1.41 -5.82 -21.93
C LEU A 259 -0.85 -6.85 -20.95
N HIS A 260 0.44 -6.74 -20.59
CA HIS A 260 1.09 -7.60 -19.62
C HIS A 260 0.52 -7.41 -18.21
N GLN A 261 0.38 -6.16 -17.75
CA GLN A 261 -0.23 -5.83 -16.46
C GLN A 261 -1.68 -6.34 -16.36
N HIS A 262 -2.51 -6.04 -17.37
CA HIS A 262 -3.91 -6.50 -17.41
C HIS A 262 -4.00 -8.02 -17.39
N THR A 263 -3.12 -8.70 -18.14
CA THR A 263 -3.12 -10.17 -18.19
C THR A 263 -2.71 -10.78 -16.84
N ILE A 264 -1.65 -10.26 -16.19
CA ILE A 264 -1.24 -10.72 -14.85
C ILE A 264 -2.40 -10.55 -13.87
N MET A 265 -3.03 -9.38 -13.83
CA MET A 265 -4.12 -9.14 -12.89
C MET A 265 -5.37 -9.95 -13.19
N SER A 266 -5.61 -10.30 -14.46
CA SER A 266 -6.67 -11.26 -14.84
C SER A 266 -6.40 -12.65 -14.25
N TYR A 267 -5.14 -13.12 -14.26
CA TYR A 267 -4.75 -14.37 -13.61
C TYR A 267 -4.82 -14.29 -12.08
N VAL A 268 -4.46 -13.14 -11.48
CA VAL A 268 -4.60 -12.90 -10.04
C VAL A 268 -6.07 -12.96 -9.62
N LYS A 269 -6.97 -12.32 -10.38
CA LYS A 269 -8.41 -12.40 -10.16
C LYS A 269 -8.92 -13.83 -10.27
N ALA A 270 -8.57 -14.53 -11.36
CA ALA A 270 -8.96 -15.93 -11.55
C ALA A 270 -8.44 -16.84 -10.41
N LEU A 271 -7.24 -16.55 -9.88
CA LEU A 271 -6.68 -17.26 -8.74
C LEU A 271 -7.51 -16.99 -7.48
N ALA A 272 -7.87 -15.75 -7.20
CA ALA A 272 -8.74 -15.40 -6.08
C ALA A 272 -10.10 -16.12 -6.17
N GLU A 273 -10.72 -16.12 -7.36
CA GLU A 273 -12.01 -16.78 -7.62
C GLU A 273 -11.95 -18.31 -7.43
N ALA A 274 -10.80 -18.92 -7.71
CA ALA A 274 -10.57 -20.36 -7.56
C ALA A 274 -10.32 -20.83 -6.12
N LEU A 275 -10.13 -19.90 -5.17
CA LEU A 275 -9.93 -20.18 -3.75
C LEU A 275 -11.29 -20.18 -3.00
N PRO A 276 -11.44 -20.96 -1.91
CA PRO A 276 -12.66 -21.01 -1.12
C PRO A 276 -12.95 -19.66 -0.45
N GLU A 277 -14.23 -19.36 -0.23
CA GLU A 277 -14.65 -18.28 0.64
C GLU A 277 -14.38 -18.65 2.10
N SER A 278 -14.14 -17.66 2.96
CA SER A 278 -14.01 -17.92 4.40
C SER A 278 -15.36 -18.37 4.93
N GLU A 279 -15.44 -19.62 5.41
CA GLU A 279 -16.62 -20.08 6.12
C GLU A 279 -16.68 -19.39 7.49
N ALA A 280 -17.87 -18.94 7.89
CA ALA A 280 -18.13 -18.41 9.22
C ALA A 280 -17.84 -19.49 10.29
N GLY A 281 -16.59 -19.57 10.76
CA GLY A 281 -16.15 -20.60 11.70
C GLY A 281 -14.69 -21.06 11.58
N GLU A 282 -13.90 -20.61 10.59
CA GLU A 282 -12.48 -21.02 10.46
C GLU A 282 -11.57 -20.52 11.60
N GLY A 283 -12.05 -19.61 12.45
CA GLY A 283 -11.39 -19.19 13.68
C GLY A 283 -11.65 -20.16 14.83
N ARG A 284 -11.07 -21.37 14.78
CA ARG A 284 -10.68 -22.25 15.91
C ARG A 284 -10.39 -23.67 15.41
N GLY A 285 -9.27 -23.82 14.70
CA GLY A 285 -8.71 -25.14 14.39
C GLY A 285 -7.69 -25.55 15.44
N LYS A 286 -8.15 -26.36 16.42
CA LYS A 286 -7.43 -27.24 17.38
C LYS A 286 -6.01 -26.90 17.83
#